data_AF-A0A3B9VYQ3-F1
#
_entry.id   AF-A0A3B9VYQ3-F1
#
_cell.length_a   1.000
_cell.length_b   1.000
_cell.length_c   1.000
_cell.angle_alpha   90.00
_cell.angle_beta   90.00
_cell.angle_gamma   90.00
#
_symmetry.space_group_name_H-M   'P 1'
#
loop_
_entity.id
_entity.type
_entity.pdbx_description
1 polymer ?
#
loop_
_entity_poly.entity_id
_entity_poly.type
_entity_poly.pdbx_seq_one_letter_code
_entity_poly.pdbx_strand_id
1 'polypeptide(L)'
;TFTEETETDLFGEQSVLCGGVSQLVQYGFETLTEAGYQPQIAYFEVLHELKLIVDLMWEGGIAKQRWSVSDTAEYGDYVSGPRVITPEVKENMQAVLADIQSGAFAKRFIDDQDNGGVEFKALRAKAEQHPIEAVGRELRSLFAWQQQDEDYVEGSAAR
;
A
#
# COMPACT_ATOMS: atom_id res chain seq x y z
N THR A 1 -1.19 -5.32 25.72
CA THR A 1 -0.02 -6.05 26.32
C THR A 1 1.13 -6.08 25.31
N PHE A 2 2.32 -6.61 25.64
CA PHE A 2 3.37 -6.80 24.61
C PHE A 2 2.87 -7.69 23.46
N THR A 3 2.19 -8.79 23.77
CA THR A 3 1.60 -9.69 22.76
C THR A 3 0.62 -8.96 21.85
N GLU A 4 -0.32 -8.21 22.42
CA GLU A 4 -1.34 -7.49 21.64
C GLU A 4 -0.74 -6.41 20.75
N GLU A 5 0.27 -5.68 21.24
CA GLU A 5 0.96 -4.67 20.45
C GLU A 5 1.71 -5.32 19.28
N THR A 6 2.53 -6.34 19.55
CA THR A 6 3.35 -6.99 18.53
C THR A 6 2.50 -7.70 17.47
N GLU A 7 1.43 -8.40 17.87
CA GLU A 7 0.57 -9.10 16.91
C GLU A 7 -0.25 -8.12 16.05
N THR A 8 -0.78 -7.05 16.65
CA THR A 8 -1.63 -6.10 15.89
C THR A 8 -0.82 -5.18 15.00
N ASP A 9 0.39 -4.77 15.42
CA ASP A 9 1.32 -3.97 14.62
C ASP A 9 1.76 -4.75 13.37
N LEU A 10 2.30 -5.96 13.55
CA LEU A 10 2.71 -6.83 12.44
C LEU A 10 1.55 -7.12 11.48
N PHE A 11 0.33 -7.31 12.01
CA PHE A 11 -0.85 -7.55 11.18
C PHE A 11 -1.24 -6.32 10.38
N GLY A 12 -1.24 -5.14 11.03
CA GLY A 12 -1.61 -3.87 10.41
C GLY A 12 -0.71 -3.53 9.23
N GLU A 13 0.61 -3.63 9.42
CA GLU A 13 1.60 -3.37 8.37
C GLU A 13 1.49 -4.34 7.20
N GLN A 14 1.40 -5.65 7.47
CA GLN A 14 1.34 -6.67 6.42
C GLN A 14 0.02 -6.62 5.63
N SER A 15 -1.11 -6.43 6.30
CA SER A 15 -2.43 -6.62 5.69
C SER A 15 -3.07 -5.33 5.16
N VAL A 16 -2.70 -4.16 5.70
CA VAL A 16 -3.38 -2.90 5.39
C VAL A 16 -2.38 -1.79 5.08
N LEU A 17 -1.57 -1.37 6.06
CA LEU A 17 -0.84 -0.11 6.04
C LEU A 17 0.35 -0.10 5.07
N CYS A 18 0.93 -1.26 4.79
CA CYS A 18 2.02 -1.41 3.82
C CYS A 18 1.64 -2.40 2.73
N GLY A 19 1.56 -3.70 3.05
CA GLY A 19 1.37 -4.75 2.05
C GLY A 19 0.06 -4.61 1.28
N GLY A 20 -1.06 -4.44 1.99
CA GLY A 20 -2.39 -4.32 1.38
C GLY A 20 -2.53 -3.08 0.47
N VAL A 21 -2.26 -1.88 1.01
CA VAL A 21 -2.44 -0.64 0.25
C VAL A 21 -1.47 -0.53 -0.92
N SER A 22 -0.20 -0.88 -0.75
CA SER A 22 0.79 -0.78 -1.85
C SER A 22 0.46 -1.73 -3.00
N GLN A 23 0.01 -2.95 -2.70
CA GLN A 23 -0.40 -3.90 -3.73
C GLN A 23 -1.69 -3.48 -4.44
N LEU A 24 -2.67 -2.92 -3.71
CA LEU A 24 -3.90 -2.38 -4.30
C LEU A 24 -3.60 -1.24 -5.29
N VAL A 25 -2.69 -0.34 -4.91
CA VAL A 25 -2.23 0.76 -5.77
C VAL A 25 -1.52 0.21 -7.01
N GLN A 26 -0.59 -0.73 -6.86
CA GLN A 26 0.14 -1.34 -7.98
C GLN A 26 -0.83 -1.98 -8.99
N TYR A 27 -1.77 -2.81 -8.51
CA TYR A 27 -2.77 -3.42 -9.39
C TYR A 27 -3.71 -2.40 -10.04
N GLY A 28 -4.08 -1.33 -9.34
CA GLY A 28 -4.84 -0.23 -9.95
C GLY A 28 -4.06 0.45 -11.09
N PHE A 29 -2.78 0.74 -10.85
CA PHE A 29 -1.88 1.33 -11.84
C PHE A 29 -1.66 0.40 -13.05
N GLU A 30 -1.36 -0.87 -12.83
CA GLU A 30 -1.19 -1.89 -13.87
C GLU A 30 -2.47 -2.02 -14.70
N THR A 31 -3.63 -2.17 -14.06
CA THR A 31 -4.92 -2.30 -14.75
C THR A 31 -5.18 -1.13 -15.72
N LEU A 32 -4.90 0.10 -15.30
CA LEU A 32 -5.07 1.28 -16.15
C LEU A 32 -4.04 1.33 -17.28
N THR A 33 -2.76 1.10 -16.98
CA THR A 33 -1.69 1.18 -17.98
C THR A 33 -1.77 0.07 -19.02
N GLU A 34 -2.11 -1.16 -18.61
CA GLU A 34 -2.37 -2.29 -19.50
C GLU A 34 -3.57 -2.06 -20.42
N ALA A 35 -4.57 -1.31 -19.94
CA ALA A 35 -5.70 -0.86 -20.76
C ALA A 35 -5.36 0.30 -21.72
N GLY A 36 -4.12 0.81 -21.70
CA GLY A 36 -3.62 1.84 -22.61
C GLY A 36 -3.80 3.28 -22.11
N TYR A 37 -4.17 3.48 -20.85
CA TYR A 37 -4.19 4.82 -20.26
C TYR A 37 -2.76 5.32 -19.99
N GLN A 38 -2.59 6.65 -19.99
CA GLN A 38 -1.28 7.26 -19.76
C GLN A 38 -0.80 6.96 -18.34
N PRO A 39 0.46 6.51 -18.15
CA PRO A 39 0.99 6.18 -16.82
C PRO A 39 0.92 7.34 -15.82
N GLN A 40 1.10 8.58 -16.28
CA GLN A 40 1.01 9.76 -15.43
C GLN A 40 -0.40 9.93 -14.86
N ILE A 41 -1.43 9.75 -15.69
CA ILE A 41 -2.83 9.82 -15.26
C ILE A 41 -3.15 8.66 -14.31
N ALA A 42 -2.73 7.43 -14.64
CA ALA A 42 -2.91 6.28 -13.77
C ALA A 42 -2.28 6.51 -12.38
N TYR A 43 -1.06 7.06 -12.33
CA TYR A 43 -0.40 7.42 -11.07
C TYR A 43 -1.21 8.43 -10.25
N PHE A 44 -1.72 9.48 -10.90
CA PHE A 44 -2.53 10.49 -10.19
C PHE A 44 -3.78 9.86 -9.56
N GLU A 45 -4.54 9.10 -10.34
CA GLU A 45 -5.80 8.50 -9.93
C GLU A 45 -5.63 7.48 -8.80
N VAL A 46 -4.62 6.61 -8.87
CA VAL A 46 -4.53 5.45 -7.96
C VAL A 46 -3.54 5.60 -6.82
N LEU A 47 -2.59 6.56 -6.88
CA LEU A 47 -1.63 6.80 -5.81
C LEU A 47 -1.68 8.23 -5.27
N HIS A 48 -1.64 9.24 -6.14
CA HIS A 48 -1.61 10.63 -5.67
C HIS A 48 -2.89 11.02 -4.92
N GLU A 49 -4.05 10.73 -5.48
CA GLU A 49 -5.34 11.06 -4.86
C GLU A 49 -5.65 10.25 -3.61
N LEU A 50 -5.00 9.09 -3.42
CA LEU A 50 -5.19 8.26 -2.24
C LEU A 50 -4.90 9.03 -0.95
N LYS A 51 -3.94 9.96 -0.96
CA LYS A 51 -3.64 10.83 0.18
C LYS A 51 -4.88 11.61 0.64
N LEU A 52 -5.61 12.24 -0.28
CA LEU A 52 -6.80 13.03 0.05
C LEU A 52 -7.88 12.15 0.70
N ILE A 53 -8.12 10.96 0.14
CA ILE A 53 -9.11 10.02 0.67
C ILE A 53 -8.75 9.57 2.09
N VAL A 54 -7.48 9.23 2.32
CA VAL A 54 -6.97 8.84 3.65
C VAL A 54 -7.01 10.01 4.63
N ASP A 55 -6.64 11.23 4.21
CA ASP A 55 -6.72 12.42 5.04
C ASP A 55 -8.18 12.66 5.50
N LEU A 56 -9.17 12.54 4.61
CA LEU A 56 -10.58 12.68 4.97
C LEU A 56 -11.06 11.59 5.95
N MET A 57 -10.61 10.34 5.77
CA MET A 57 -10.89 9.25 6.71
C MET A 57 -10.26 9.50 8.07
N TRP A 58 -9.05 10.05 8.11
CA TRP A 58 -8.37 10.41 9.34
C TRP A 58 -9.08 11.55 10.06
N GLU A 59 -9.52 12.57 9.33
CA GLU A 59 -10.19 13.75 9.91
C GLU A 59 -11.60 13.49 10.47
N GLY A 60 -12.31 12.46 9.98
CA GLY A 60 -13.70 12.22 10.42
C GLY A 60 -14.29 10.85 10.11
N GLY A 61 -13.44 9.86 9.90
CA GLY A 61 -13.85 8.49 9.59
C GLY A 61 -14.37 8.30 8.17
N ILE A 62 -14.75 7.05 7.87
CA ILE A 62 -15.29 6.64 6.57
C ILE A 62 -16.54 7.46 6.18
N ALA A 63 -17.35 7.85 7.17
CA ALA A 63 -18.52 8.69 6.93
C ALA A 63 -18.14 10.08 6.39
N LYS A 64 -17.09 10.72 6.92
CA LYS A 64 -16.60 12.01 6.39
C LYS A 64 -16.05 11.86 4.99
N GLN A 65 -15.29 10.81 4.72
CA GLN A 65 -14.80 10.51 3.39
C GLN A 65 -15.96 10.40 2.38
N ARG A 66 -16.97 9.59 2.67
CA ARG A 66 -18.15 9.43 1.78
C ARG A 66 -18.97 10.70 1.62
N TRP A 67 -19.15 11.45 2.69
CA TRP A 67 -19.82 12.76 2.65
C TRP A 67 -19.06 13.81 1.81
N SER A 68 -17.74 13.68 1.70
CA SER A 68 -16.89 14.66 1.01
C SER A 68 -16.68 14.37 -0.47
N VAL A 69 -16.85 13.10 -0.91
CA VAL A 69 -16.76 12.73 -2.32
C VAL A 69 -18.10 12.94 -3.03
N SER A 70 -18.11 12.88 -4.36
CA SER A 70 -19.36 12.96 -5.12
C SER A 70 -20.25 11.72 -4.92
N ASP A 71 -21.56 11.88 -5.11
CA ASP A 71 -22.51 10.76 -5.11
C ASP A 71 -22.13 9.64 -6.10
N THR A 72 -21.46 10.00 -7.21
CA THR A 72 -20.95 9.01 -8.19
C THR A 72 -19.83 8.15 -7.60
N ALA A 73 -18.91 8.76 -6.86
CA ALA A 73 -17.83 8.05 -6.19
C ALA A 73 -18.35 7.21 -5.02
N GLU A 74 -19.29 7.74 -4.22
CA GLU A 74 -19.90 7.00 -3.11
C GLU A 74 -20.69 5.78 -3.63
N TYR A 75 -21.52 5.95 -4.66
CA TYR A 75 -22.23 4.81 -5.28
C TYR A 75 -21.25 3.77 -5.83
N GLY A 76 -20.19 4.24 -6.50
CA GLY A 76 -19.11 3.41 -7.04
C GLY A 76 -18.40 2.58 -5.96
N ASP A 77 -18.08 3.19 -4.82
CA ASP A 77 -17.51 2.53 -3.63
C ASP A 77 -18.41 1.35 -3.20
N TYR A 78 -19.70 1.60 -2.97
CA TYR A 78 -20.61 0.55 -2.50
C TYR A 78 -20.74 -0.65 -3.45
N VAL A 79 -20.77 -0.42 -4.76
CA VAL A 79 -21.03 -1.49 -5.74
C VAL A 79 -19.75 -2.16 -6.24
N SER A 80 -18.60 -1.49 -6.18
CA SER A 80 -17.34 -1.98 -6.71
C SER A 80 -16.36 -2.40 -5.63
N GLY A 81 -16.36 -1.75 -4.46
CA GLY A 81 -15.49 -2.06 -3.34
C GLY A 81 -15.54 -3.55 -2.95
N PRO A 82 -16.73 -4.13 -2.65
CA PRO A 82 -16.86 -5.55 -2.34
C PRO A 82 -16.58 -6.51 -3.50
N ARG A 83 -16.51 -6.02 -4.74
CA ARG A 83 -16.12 -6.82 -5.92
C ARG A 83 -14.61 -6.93 -6.07
N VAL A 84 -13.87 -5.91 -5.61
CA VAL A 84 -12.40 -5.90 -5.58
C VAL A 84 -11.91 -6.52 -4.28
N ILE A 85 -12.42 -6.06 -3.14
CA ILE A 85 -12.16 -6.60 -1.81
C ILE A 85 -13.24 -7.63 -1.48
N THR A 86 -13.09 -8.82 -2.06
CA THR A 86 -14.03 -9.94 -1.87
C THR A 86 -13.91 -10.55 -0.46
N PRO A 87 -14.86 -11.40 -0.03
CA PRO A 87 -14.73 -12.13 1.24
C PRO A 87 -13.45 -12.96 1.36
N GLU A 88 -12.88 -13.43 0.24
CA GLU A 88 -11.60 -14.15 0.19
C GLU A 88 -10.44 -13.28 0.70
N VAL A 89 -10.47 -11.96 0.48
CA VAL A 89 -9.44 -11.05 1.03
C VAL A 89 -9.45 -11.08 2.56
N LYS A 90 -10.62 -11.21 3.18
CA LYS A 90 -10.72 -11.35 4.64
C LYS A 90 -10.17 -12.70 5.12
N GLU A 91 -10.40 -13.78 4.36
CA GLU A 91 -9.82 -15.10 4.66
C GLU A 91 -8.28 -15.04 4.59
N ASN A 92 -7.73 -14.35 3.59
CA ASN A 92 -6.29 -14.11 3.47
C ASN A 92 -5.73 -13.31 4.66
N MET A 93 -6.44 -12.26 5.11
CA MET A 93 -6.06 -11.51 6.32
C MET A 93 -6.06 -12.41 7.57
N GLN A 94 -7.03 -13.30 7.71
CA GLN A 94 -7.06 -14.26 8.82
C GLN A 94 -5.89 -15.23 8.77
N ALA A 95 -5.47 -15.68 7.59
CA ALA A 95 -4.29 -16.51 7.41
C ALA A 95 -3.00 -15.77 7.80
N VAL A 96 -2.85 -14.51 7.38
CA VAL A 96 -1.71 -13.66 7.79
C VAL A 96 -1.66 -13.51 9.32
N LEU A 97 -2.80 -13.23 9.95
CA LEU A 97 -2.87 -13.15 11.41
C LEU A 97 -2.47 -14.48 12.09
N ALA A 98 -2.90 -15.62 11.53
CA ALA A 98 -2.52 -16.93 12.06
C ALA A 98 -1.00 -17.20 11.94
N ASP A 99 -0.37 -16.78 10.85
CA ASP A 99 1.09 -16.89 10.68
C ASP A 99 1.87 -16.00 11.65
N ILE A 100 1.32 -14.83 12.01
CA ILE A 100 1.88 -13.95 13.04
C ILE A 100 1.74 -14.59 14.42
N GLN A 101 0.52 -15.00 14.80
CA GLN A 101 0.22 -15.56 16.12
C GLN A 101 0.93 -16.89 16.40
N SER A 102 1.17 -17.69 15.35
CA SER A 102 1.95 -18.93 15.44
C SER A 102 3.47 -18.72 15.49
N GLY A 103 3.94 -17.50 15.22
CA GLY A 103 5.37 -17.16 15.14
C GLY A 103 6.02 -17.56 13.82
N ALA A 104 5.27 -18.07 12.84
CA ALA A 104 5.80 -18.47 11.53
C ALA A 104 6.42 -17.30 10.77
N PHE A 105 5.76 -16.12 10.79
CA PHE A 105 6.30 -14.90 10.19
C PHE A 105 7.63 -14.50 10.84
N ALA A 106 7.65 -14.40 12.18
CA ALA A 106 8.84 -14.00 12.93
C ALA A 106 10.02 -14.95 12.66
N LYS A 107 9.76 -16.26 12.61
CA LYS A 107 10.79 -17.24 12.28
C LYS A 107 11.39 -17.00 10.88
N ARG A 108 10.55 -16.87 9.85
CA ARG A 108 11.03 -16.64 8.47
C ARG A 108 11.84 -15.36 8.36
N PHE A 109 11.35 -14.27 8.97
CA PHE A 109 12.03 -12.98 8.91
C PHE A 109 13.41 -13.06 9.58
N ILE A 110 13.50 -13.63 10.79
CA ILE A 110 14.78 -13.78 11.50
C ILE A 110 15.72 -14.73 10.76
N ASP A 111 15.24 -15.87 10.26
CA ASP A 111 16.06 -16.79 9.47
C ASP A 111 16.67 -16.09 8.23
N ASP A 112 15.90 -15.23 7.54
CA ASP A 112 16.43 -14.45 6.41
C ASP A 112 17.44 -13.39 6.86
N GLN A 113 17.16 -12.66 7.95
CA GLN A 113 18.10 -11.67 8.49
C GLN A 113 19.44 -12.31 8.90
N ASP A 114 19.39 -13.45 9.58
CA ASP A 114 20.58 -14.23 9.98
C ASP A 114 21.35 -14.76 8.75
N ASN A 115 20.65 -15.00 7.63
CA ASN A 115 21.24 -15.34 6.34
C ASN A 115 21.68 -14.10 5.53
N GLY A 116 21.73 -12.92 6.13
CA GLY A 116 22.17 -11.68 5.49
C GLY A 116 21.10 -10.96 4.67
N GLY A 117 19.82 -11.28 4.87
CA GLY A 117 18.65 -10.63 4.27
C GLY A 117 18.52 -10.89 2.77
N VAL A 118 18.83 -12.12 2.31
CA VAL A 118 18.90 -12.44 0.88
C VAL A 118 17.51 -12.35 0.24
N GLU A 119 16.49 -12.92 0.87
CA GLU A 119 15.12 -12.83 0.42
C GLU A 119 14.64 -11.37 0.48
N PHE A 120 14.86 -10.69 1.60
CA PHE A 120 14.41 -9.31 1.77
C PHE A 120 15.02 -8.35 0.75
N LYS A 121 16.33 -8.46 0.46
CA LYS A 121 17.00 -7.66 -0.58
C LYS A 121 16.46 -7.94 -1.98
N ALA A 122 16.17 -9.20 -2.30
CA ALA A 122 15.60 -9.57 -3.58
C ALA A 122 14.17 -9.02 -3.76
N LEU A 123 13.34 -9.12 -2.71
CA LEU A 123 11.99 -8.54 -2.69
C LEU A 123 12.03 -7.02 -2.88
N ARG A 124 12.94 -6.33 -2.18
CA ARG A 124 13.16 -4.89 -2.33
C ARG A 124 13.56 -4.51 -3.75
N ALA A 125 14.60 -5.15 -4.29
CA ALA A 125 15.08 -4.84 -5.63
C ALA A 125 14.01 -5.07 -6.71
N LYS A 126 13.13 -6.06 -6.52
CA LYS A 126 11.98 -6.28 -7.41
C LYS A 126 10.95 -5.16 -7.30
N ALA A 127 10.61 -4.73 -6.08
CA ALA A 127 9.61 -3.68 -5.86
C ALA A 127 10.06 -2.33 -6.44
N GLU A 128 11.32 -1.97 -6.26
CA GLU A 128 11.91 -0.71 -6.79
C GLU A 128 11.88 -0.61 -8.33
N GLN A 129 11.76 -1.75 -9.01
CA GLN A 129 11.67 -1.83 -10.48
C GLN A 129 10.24 -1.64 -11.01
N HIS A 130 9.23 -1.57 -10.15
CA HIS A 130 7.84 -1.41 -10.59
C HIS A 130 7.68 -0.07 -11.36
N PRO A 131 7.00 -0.04 -12.53
CA PRO A 131 6.93 1.16 -13.37
C PRO A 131 6.35 2.39 -12.69
N ILE A 132 5.45 2.19 -11.70
CA ILE A 132 4.88 3.28 -10.89
C ILE A 132 5.96 4.13 -10.20
N GLU A 133 7.10 3.54 -9.84
CA GLU A 133 8.18 4.25 -9.16
C GLU A 133 8.86 5.25 -10.09
N ALA A 134 9.18 4.83 -11.32
CA ALA A 134 9.80 5.72 -12.30
C ALA A 134 8.89 6.91 -12.65
N VAL A 135 7.59 6.63 -12.88
CA VAL A 135 6.59 7.66 -13.17
C VAL A 135 6.39 8.59 -11.97
N GLY A 136 6.31 8.02 -10.77
CA GLY A 136 6.12 8.79 -9.55
C GLY A 136 7.28 9.73 -9.25
N ARG A 137 8.52 9.29 -9.43
CA ARG A 137 9.71 10.13 -9.27
C ARG A 137 9.67 11.34 -10.19
N GLU A 138 9.34 11.13 -11.47
CA GLU A 138 9.22 12.21 -12.44
C GLU A 138 8.14 13.21 -12.00
N LEU A 139 6.93 12.74 -11.68
CA LEU A 139 5.82 13.62 -11.30
C LEU A 139 6.07 14.37 -9.99
N ARG A 140 6.60 13.72 -8.96
CA ARG A 140 6.89 14.35 -7.67
C ARG A 140 7.96 15.44 -7.80
N SER A 141 8.92 15.28 -8.71
CA SER A 141 9.95 16.31 -8.97
C SER A 141 9.37 17.63 -9.50
N LEU A 142 8.18 17.58 -10.12
CA LEU A 142 7.49 18.74 -10.69
C LEU A 142 6.60 19.46 -9.66
N PHE A 143 6.33 18.86 -8.49
CA PHE A 143 5.52 19.50 -7.47
C PHE A 143 6.29 20.62 -6.76
N ALA A 144 5.65 21.78 -6.62
CA ALA A 144 6.27 22.98 -6.05
C ALA A 144 6.56 22.89 -4.54
N TRP A 145 6.00 21.88 -3.86
CA TRP A 145 6.20 21.60 -2.44
C TRP A 145 7.20 20.44 -2.25
N GLN A 146 8.49 20.68 -2.43
CA GLN A 146 9.49 19.67 -2.10
C GLN A 146 9.80 19.74 -0.60
N GLN A 147 9.23 18.83 0.19
CA GLN A 147 9.83 18.42 1.45
C GLN A 147 10.78 17.27 1.11
N GLN A 148 12.09 17.51 1.20
CA GLN A 148 13.11 16.49 1.09
C GLN A 148 13.49 16.03 2.49
N ASP A 149 13.36 14.74 2.75
CA ASP A 149 13.97 14.12 3.93
C ASP A 149 15.48 13.98 3.66
N GLU A 150 16.33 14.50 4.56
CA GLU A 150 17.78 14.55 4.35
C GLU A 150 18.44 13.15 4.24
N ASP A 151 17.77 12.11 4.75
CA ASP A 151 18.23 10.72 4.80
C ASP A 151 17.56 9.79 3.78
N TYR A 152 16.63 10.29 2.96
CA TYR A 152 15.93 9.48 1.95
C TYR A 152 16.59 9.58 0.56
N VAL A 153 16.79 8.43 -0.08
CA VAL A 153 17.19 8.34 -1.49
C VAL A 153 15.95 8.03 -2.34
N GLU A 154 15.56 8.98 -3.18
CA GLU A 154 14.37 8.90 -4.02
C GLU A 154 14.32 7.60 -4.87
N GLY A 155 13.29 6.77 -4.63
CA GLY A 155 13.09 5.50 -5.32
C GLY A 155 13.85 4.30 -4.74
N SER A 156 14.49 4.44 -3.59
CA SER A 156 15.08 3.35 -2.81
C SER A 156 14.23 3.05 -1.57
N ALA A 157 14.04 1.77 -1.25
CA ALA A 157 13.42 1.37 0.02
C ALA A 157 14.47 1.00 1.09
N ALA A 158 15.76 1.16 0.79
CA ALA A 158 16.82 1.06 1.79
C ALA A 158 16.84 2.29 2.70
N ARG A 159 17.02 2.04 4.00
CA ARG A 159 17.32 3.03 5.03
C ARG A 159 18.81 3.01 5.32
#